data_AF-A0A5B9EDY8-F1
#
_entry.id   AF-A0A5B9EDY8-F1
#
_cell.length_a   1.000
_cell.length_b   1.000
_cell.length_c   1.000
_cell.angle_alpha   90.00
_cell.angle_beta   90.00
_cell.angle_gamma   90.00
#
_symmetry.space_group_name_H-M   'P 1'
#
loop_
_entity.id
_entity.type
_entity.pdbx_description
1 polymer ?
#
loop_
_entity_poly.entity_id
_entity_poly.type
_entity_poly.pdbx_seq_one_letter_code
_entity_poly.pdbx_strand_id
1 'polypeptide(L)'
;MTGSAEIQRLTRRELFLHDALAFFVLTLVTAALFVMTLFLFRSFTNHRAEEARVWTAKGQQTLNAGDAEDAVKDFRIALTFAPGAPSTELLLAQSLAAAGSAHTEEAYNSFLGLWDAHPGDGQINLQLARLAARRGDSAAAVSFYRAAIDGRWDENGAVHRREGRLELARFLIAQRNNAAAREELLVVSGNWPRDESVQGEVSTLLAKIGASQ
;
A
#
# COMPACT_ATOMS: atom_id res chain seq x y z
N MET A 1 20.89 -51.84 63.94
CA MET A 1 21.15 -51.52 62.52
C MET A 1 19.95 -50.91 61.79
N THR A 2 18.79 -50.75 62.43
CA THR A 2 17.57 -50.17 61.84
C THR A 2 17.55 -48.63 61.85
N GLY A 3 18.11 -47.99 62.87
CA GLY A 3 18.09 -46.52 63.00
C GLY A 3 18.90 -45.76 61.93
N SER A 4 19.98 -46.34 61.39
CA SER A 4 20.81 -45.67 60.36
C SER A 4 20.11 -45.59 59.00
N ALA A 5 19.34 -46.62 58.63
CA ALA A 5 18.55 -46.64 57.39
C ALA A 5 17.35 -45.68 57.45
N GLU A 6 16.78 -45.47 58.63
CA GLU A 6 15.66 -44.55 58.86
C GLU A 6 16.10 -43.09 58.81
N ILE A 7 17.24 -42.75 59.43
CA ILE A 7 17.86 -41.41 59.36
C ILE A 7 18.28 -41.07 57.91
N GLN A 8 18.80 -42.04 57.15
CA GLN A 8 19.12 -41.87 55.72
C GLN A 8 17.88 -41.62 54.85
N ARG A 9 16.73 -42.20 55.18
CA ARG A 9 15.47 -41.96 54.45
C ARG A 9 14.89 -40.59 54.76
N LEU A 10 14.99 -40.14 56.01
CA LEU A 10 14.52 -38.81 56.44
C LEU A 10 15.33 -37.68 55.78
N THR A 11 16.66 -37.75 55.85
CA THR A 11 17.57 -36.77 55.21
C THR A 11 17.40 -36.70 53.68
N ARG A 12 17.23 -37.85 53.01
CA ARG A 12 16.97 -37.89 51.56
C ARG A 12 15.62 -37.26 51.20
N ARG A 13 14.59 -37.47 52.01
CA ARG A 13 13.24 -36.90 51.79
C ARG A 13 13.24 -35.38 52.00
N GLU A 14 13.97 -34.86 52.98
CA GLU A 14 14.13 -33.42 53.17
C GLU A 14 14.88 -32.76 52.00
N LEU A 15 15.93 -33.43 51.48
CA LEU A 15 16.65 -32.94 50.30
C LEU A 15 15.75 -32.87 49.06
N PHE A 16 14.98 -33.93 48.78
CA PHE A 16 14.02 -33.93 47.66
C PHE A 16 12.90 -32.90 47.82
N LEU A 17 12.44 -32.64 49.05
CA LEU A 17 11.42 -31.61 49.32
C LEU A 17 11.99 -30.20 49.11
N HIS A 18 13.23 -29.96 49.53
CA HIS A 18 13.90 -28.68 49.30
C HIS A 18 14.13 -28.44 47.80
N ASP A 19 14.62 -29.44 47.07
CA ASP A 19 14.84 -29.35 45.63
C ASP A 19 13.51 -29.17 44.89
N ALA A 20 12.46 -29.93 45.25
CA ALA A 20 11.14 -29.79 44.64
C ALA A 20 10.51 -28.40 44.91
N LEU A 21 10.68 -27.88 46.13
CA LEU A 21 10.25 -26.52 46.46
C LEU A 21 11.03 -25.48 45.66
N ALA A 22 12.35 -25.64 45.54
CA ALA A 22 13.19 -24.75 44.74
C ALA A 22 12.78 -24.76 43.25
N PHE A 23 12.53 -25.94 42.66
CA PHE A 23 12.00 -26.06 41.30
C PHE A 23 10.61 -25.44 41.15
N PHE A 24 9.73 -25.62 42.12
CA PHE A 24 8.39 -25.02 42.11
C PHE A 24 8.44 -23.49 42.18
N VAL A 25 9.24 -22.93 43.09
CA VAL A 25 9.45 -21.48 43.22
C VAL A 25 10.09 -20.92 41.95
N LEU A 26 11.11 -21.58 41.41
CA LEU A 26 11.74 -21.17 40.15
C LEU A 26 10.71 -21.15 39.01
N THR A 27 9.88 -22.19 38.91
CA THR A 27 8.81 -22.29 37.90
C THR A 27 7.82 -21.14 38.04
N LEU A 28 7.37 -20.83 39.26
CA LEU A 28 6.48 -19.71 39.53
C LEU A 28 7.10 -18.35 39.17
N VAL A 29 8.38 -18.15 39.49
CA VAL A 29 9.10 -16.92 39.12
C VAL A 29 9.19 -16.79 37.60
N THR A 30 9.56 -17.85 36.89
CA THR A 30 9.59 -17.83 35.42
C THR A 30 8.20 -17.59 34.81
N ALA A 31 7.14 -18.20 35.36
CA ALA A 31 5.77 -17.99 34.90
C ALA A 31 5.33 -16.53 35.13
N ALA A 32 5.67 -15.95 36.28
CA ALA A 32 5.37 -14.55 36.59
C ALA A 32 6.12 -13.59 35.65
N LEU A 33 7.42 -13.82 35.41
CA LEU A 33 8.21 -13.03 34.47
C LEU A 33 7.65 -13.15 33.04
N PHE A 34 7.28 -14.36 32.61
CA PHE A 34 6.68 -14.60 31.30
C PHE A 34 5.36 -13.84 31.13
N VAL A 35 4.46 -13.90 32.10
CA VAL A 35 3.20 -13.15 32.10
C VAL A 35 3.45 -11.64 32.06
N MET A 36 4.42 -11.14 32.84
CA MET A 36 4.80 -9.73 32.85
C MET A 36 5.35 -9.28 31.48
N THR A 37 6.23 -10.07 30.86
CA THR A 37 6.75 -9.79 29.52
C THR A 37 5.63 -9.76 28.49
N LEU A 38 4.71 -10.73 28.51
CA LEU A 38 3.56 -10.74 27.61
C LEU A 38 2.65 -9.52 27.80
N PHE A 39 2.41 -9.12 29.05
CA PHE A 39 1.62 -7.94 29.37
C PHE A 39 2.27 -6.65 28.85
N LEU A 40 3.56 -6.46 29.12
CA LEU A 40 4.33 -5.30 28.62
C LEU A 40 4.37 -5.27 27.10
N PHE A 41 4.63 -6.42 26.47
CA PHE A 41 4.64 -6.54 25.01
C PHE A 41 3.28 -6.17 24.41
N ARG A 42 2.18 -6.75 24.92
CA ARG A 42 0.83 -6.45 24.46
C ARG A 42 0.45 -4.98 24.65
N SER A 43 0.74 -4.42 25.82
CA SER A 43 0.48 -3.02 26.13
C SER A 43 1.20 -2.08 25.15
N PHE A 44 2.50 -2.33 24.95
CA PHE A 44 3.32 -1.56 24.02
C PHE A 44 2.82 -1.68 22.57
N THR A 45 2.51 -2.89 22.10
CA THR A 45 1.98 -3.10 20.74
C THR A 45 0.62 -2.45 20.53
N ASN A 46 -0.26 -2.50 21.53
CA ASN A 46 -1.58 -1.87 21.45
C ASN A 46 -1.46 -0.36 21.35
N HIS A 47 -0.62 0.26 22.17
CA HIS A 47 -0.41 1.70 22.14
C HIS A 47 0.16 2.16 20.79
N ARG A 48 1.17 1.46 20.24
CA ARG A 48 1.68 1.79 18.90
C ARG A 48 0.63 1.61 17.80
N ALA A 49 -0.18 0.56 17.87
CA ALA A 49 -1.23 0.33 16.90
C ALA A 49 -2.32 1.43 16.95
N GLU A 50 -2.63 1.95 18.14
CA GLU A 50 -3.54 3.08 18.31
C GLU A 50 -2.98 4.36 17.70
N GLU A 51 -1.74 4.72 18.02
CA GLU A 51 -1.05 5.88 17.42
C GLU A 51 -1.00 5.77 15.89
N ALA A 52 -0.63 4.60 15.35
CA ALA A 52 -0.63 4.38 13.91
C ALA A 52 -2.01 4.62 13.27
N ARG A 53 -3.10 4.22 13.93
CA ARG A 53 -4.47 4.45 13.44
C ARG A 53 -4.84 5.92 13.47
N VAL A 54 -4.50 6.63 14.55
CA VAL A 54 -4.78 8.08 14.67
C VAL A 54 -4.08 8.85 13.56
N TRP A 55 -2.79 8.61 13.34
CA TRP A 55 -2.03 9.26 12.28
C TRP A 55 -2.50 8.87 10.88
N THR A 56 -2.87 7.60 10.66
CA THR A 56 -3.45 7.16 9.39
C THR A 56 -4.78 7.85 9.11
N ALA A 57 -5.67 7.95 10.11
CA ALA A 57 -6.95 8.62 9.96
C ALA A 57 -6.80 10.12 9.67
N LYS A 58 -5.86 10.78 10.35
CA LYS A 58 -5.51 12.18 10.09
C LYS A 58 -4.96 12.37 8.68
N GLY A 59 -4.02 11.52 8.26
CA GLY A 59 -3.47 11.56 6.90
C GLY A 59 -4.53 11.36 5.82
N GLN A 60 -5.52 10.50 6.06
CA GLN A 60 -6.64 10.33 5.14
C GLN A 60 -7.51 11.59 5.07
N GLN A 61 -7.75 12.24 6.22
CA GLN A 61 -8.51 13.49 6.27
C GLN A 61 -7.79 14.61 5.51
N THR A 62 -6.48 14.77 5.69
CA THR A 62 -5.68 15.78 4.98
C THR A 62 -5.60 15.49 3.48
N LEU A 63 -5.44 14.23 3.09
CA LEU A 63 -5.48 13.82 1.68
C LEU A 63 -6.83 14.15 1.04
N ASN A 64 -7.94 13.85 1.73
CA ASN A 64 -9.29 14.14 1.26
C ASN A 64 -9.58 15.65 1.20
N ALA A 65 -8.89 16.46 2.00
CA ALA A 65 -8.95 17.92 1.94
C ALA A 65 -8.13 18.51 0.77
N GLY A 66 -7.31 17.70 0.09
CA GLY A 66 -6.44 18.11 -1.00
C GLY A 66 -5.01 18.44 -0.57
N ASP A 67 -4.70 18.34 0.72
CA ASP A 67 -3.39 18.67 1.30
C ASP A 67 -2.43 17.48 1.25
N ALA A 68 -2.10 17.03 0.04
CA ALA A 68 -1.32 15.81 -0.19
C ALA A 68 0.07 15.83 0.48
N GLU A 69 0.74 16.98 0.54
CA GLU A 69 2.04 17.14 1.21
C GLU A 69 1.95 16.89 2.73
N ASP A 70 0.88 17.35 3.37
CA ASP A 70 0.68 17.11 4.80
C ASP A 70 0.23 15.67 5.06
N ALA A 71 -0.56 15.08 4.15
CA ALA A 71 -0.90 13.66 4.19
C ALA A 71 0.36 12.78 4.12
N VAL A 72 1.34 13.10 3.26
CA VAL A 72 2.63 12.40 3.20
C VAL A 72 3.32 12.39 4.57
N LYS A 73 3.33 13.54 5.27
CA LYS A 73 3.93 13.64 6.63
C LYS A 73 3.17 12.77 7.62
N ASP A 74 1.85 12.86 7.63
CA ASP A 74 1.00 12.10 8.56
C ASP A 74 1.14 10.58 8.36
N PHE A 75 1.18 10.10 7.10
CA PHE A 75 1.36 8.69 6.81
C PHE A 75 2.78 8.19 7.13
N ARG A 76 3.81 9.01 6.91
CA ARG A 76 5.17 8.68 7.37
C ARG A 76 5.23 8.52 8.88
N ILE A 77 4.57 9.39 9.64
CA ILE A 77 4.46 9.28 11.10
C ILE A 77 3.73 7.99 11.48
N ALA A 78 2.59 7.68 10.85
CA ALA A 78 1.86 6.44 11.08
C ALA A 78 2.74 5.19 10.88
N LEU A 79 3.56 5.17 9.82
CA LEU A 79 4.48 4.07 9.52
C LEU A 79 5.67 3.98 10.50
N THR A 80 6.00 5.04 11.25
CA THR A 80 6.97 4.91 12.35
C THR A 80 6.41 4.05 13.50
N PHE A 81 5.09 4.08 13.73
CA PHE A 81 4.40 3.31 14.76
C PHE A 81 4.04 1.89 14.29
N ALA A 82 3.64 1.74 13.03
CA ALA A 82 3.33 0.46 12.40
C ALA A 82 4.08 0.28 11.06
N PRO A 83 5.38 -0.06 11.10
CA PRO A 83 6.14 -0.35 9.88
C PRO A 83 5.56 -1.54 9.11
N GLY A 84 5.56 -1.50 7.78
CA GLY A 84 5.07 -2.60 6.95
C GLY A 84 3.54 -2.73 6.90
N ALA A 85 2.79 -1.70 7.29
CA ALA A 85 1.33 -1.68 7.21
C ALA A 85 0.88 -1.42 5.76
N PRO A 86 0.42 -2.43 5.00
CA PRO A 86 0.29 -2.30 3.54
C PRO A 86 -0.77 -1.27 3.12
N SER A 87 -1.84 -1.15 3.90
CA SER A 87 -2.87 -0.12 3.67
C SER A 87 -2.31 1.29 3.82
N THR A 88 -1.45 1.53 4.82
CA THR A 88 -0.85 2.85 5.06
C THR A 88 0.25 3.15 4.05
N GLU A 89 1.02 2.14 3.63
CA GLU A 89 2.02 2.28 2.55
C GLU A 89 1.36 2.64 1.22
N LEU A 90 0.22 2.02 0.88
CA LEU A 90 -0.57 2.40 -0.28
C LEU A 90 -1.06 3.85 -0.21
N LEU A 91 -1.56 4.30 0.95
CA LEU A 91 -2.01 5.68 1.16
C LEU A 91 -0.86 6.70 1.06
N LEU A 92 0.31 6.34 1.58
CA LEU A 92 1.53 7.13 1.40
C LEU A 92 1.90 7.24 -0.08
N ALA A 93 1.93 6.13 -0.82
CA ALA A 93 2.25 6.13 -2.25
C ALA A 93 1.28 7.01 -3.06
N GLN A 94 -0.02 6.93 -2.76
CA GLN A 94 -1.04 7.79 -3.38
C GLN A 94 -0.83 9.27 -3.05
N SER A 95 -0.49 9.57 -1.79
CA SER A 95 -0.24 10.94 -1.33
C SER A 95 1.02 11.53 -1.96
N LEU A 96 2.10 10.74 -2.08
CA LEU A 96 3.32 11.13 -2.81
C LEU A 96 3.01 11.42 -4.29
N ALA A 97 2.19 10.58 -4.93
CA ALA A 97 1.79 10.81 -6.32
C ALA A 97 0.94 12.08 -6.49
N ALA A 98 0.14 12.45 -5.49
CA ALA A 98 -0.70 13.65 -5.48
C ALA A 98 0.07 14.93 -5.08
N ALA A 99 1.08 14.82 -4.22
CA ALA A 99 1.89 15.94 -3.72
C ALA A 99 2.76 16.60 -4.81
N GLY A 100 2.94 15.93 -5.95
CA GLY A 100 3.48 16.53 -7.18
C GLY A 100 4.88 16.04 -7.56
N SER A 101 5.56 16.81 -8.41
CA SER A 101 6.77 16.35 -9.09
C SER A 101 7.94 16.04 -8.16
N ALA A 102 8.05 16.71 -7.01
CA ALA A 102 9.12 16.50 -6.04
C ALA A 102 9.15 15.06 -5.48
N HIS A 103 7.98 14.40 -5.43
CA HIS A 103 7.82 13.06 -4.86
C HIS A 103 7.62 11.98 -5.92
N THR A 104 7.78 12.31 -7.20
CA THR A 104 7.45 11.39 -8.31
C THR A 104 8.30 10.12 -8.31
N GLU A 105 9.62 10.21 -8.03
CA GLU A 105 10.47 9.01 -7.96
C GLU A 105 10.13 8.12 -6.76
N GLU A 106 9.88 8.71 -5.59
CA GLU A 106 9.52 7.97 -4.38
C GLU A 106 8.16 7.28 -4.55
N ALA A 107 7.16 7.99 -5.07
CA ALA A 107 5.87 7.43 -5.42
C ALA A 107 6.02 6.27 -6.42
N TYR A 108 6.82 6.45 -7.48
CA TYR A 108 7.02 5.43 -8.50
C TYR A 108 7.64 4.15 -7.91
N ASN A 109 8.69 4.27 -7.10
CA ASN A 109 9.30 3.11 -6.44
C ASN A 109 8.34 2.43 -5.45
N SER A 110 7.53 3.21 -4.75
CA SER A 110 6.52 2.68 -3.82
C SER A 110 5.45 1.89 -4.57
N PHE A 111 4.95 2.42 -5.69
CA PHE A 111 3.99 1.72 -6.54
C PHE A 111 4.58 0.51 -7.25
N LEU A 112 5.88 0.50 -7.58
CA LEU A 112 6.54 -0.70 -8.11
C LEU A 112 6.54 -1.85 -7.09
N GLY A 113 6.81 -1.56 -5.82
CA GLY A 113 6.72 -2.58 -4.76
C GLY A 113 5.32 -3.15 -4.61
N LEU A 114 4.28 -2.33 -4.77
CA LEU A 114 2.88 -2.78 -4.78
C LEU A 114 2.56 -3.60 -6.03
N TRP A 115 3.10 -3.19 -7.19
CA TRP A 115 2.94 -3.88 -8.46
C TRP A 115 3.57 -5.28 -8.45
N ASP A 116 4.72 -5.49 -7.79
CA ASP A 116 5.35 -6.80 -7.66
C ASP A 116 4.41 -7.83 -7.00
N ALA A 117 3.58 -7.39 -6.04
CA ALA A 117 2.57 -8.23 -5.40
C ALA A 117 1.31 -8.41 -6.27
N HIS A 118 0.93 -7.38 -7.02
CA HIS A 118 -0.34 -7.31 -7.74
C HIS A 118 -0.19 -6.75 -9.17
N PRO A 119 0.51 -7.45 -10.08
CA PRO A 119 0.88 -6.89 -11.38
C PRO A 119 -0.31 -6.66 -12.32
N GLY A 120 -1.43 -7.35 -12.08
CA GLY A 120 -2.68 -7.23 -12.85
C GLY A 120 -3.69 -6.23 -12.29
N ASP A 121 -3.33 -5.46 -11.25
CA ASP A 121 -4.19 -4.43 -10.68
C ASP A 121 -4.22 -3.18 -11.57
N GLY A 122 -5.42 -2.81 -12.05
CA GLY A 122 -5.61 -1.69 -12.96
C GLY A 122 -5.30 -0.34 -12.33
N GLN A 123 -5.61 -0.15 -11.04
CA GLN A 123 -5.35 1.09 -10.31
C GLN A 123 -3.85 1.32 -10.11
N ILE A 124 -3.12 0.27 -9.70
CA ILE A 124 -1.65 0.34 -9.54
C ILE A 124 -1.00 0.66 -10.89
N ASN A 125 -1.39 -0.06 -11.96
CA ASN A 125 -0.86 0.20 -13.30
C ASN A 125 -1.18 1.62 -13.78
N LEU A 126 -2.37 2.16 -13.49
CA LEU A 126 -2.71 3.53 -13.88
C LEU A 126 -1.85 4.57 -13.16
N GLN A 127 -1.58 4.37 -11.86
CA GLN A 127 -0.69 5.27 -11.12
C GLN A 127 0.74 5.19 -11.64
N LEU A 128 1.26 4.00 -11.92
CA LEU A 128 2.57 3.81 -12.54
C LEU A 128 2.67 4.47 -13.91
N ALA A 129 1.61 4.40 -14.72
CA ALA A 129 1.55 5.05 -16.02
C ALA A 129 1.69 6.58 -15.91
N ARG A 130 0.90 7.19 -15.01
CA ARG A 130 0.93 8.63 -14.74
C ARG A 130 2.27 9.09 -14.18
N LEU A 131 2.86 8.31 -13.28
CA LEU A 131 4.18 8.59 -12.71
C LEU A 131 5.28 8.46 -13.77
N ALA A 132 5.28 7.39 -14.58
CA ALA A 132 6.21 7.22 -15.69
C ALA A 132 6.11 8.37 -16.70
N ALA A 133 4.89 8.83 -17.01
CA ALA A 133 4.68 10.00 -17.86
C ALA A 133 5.32 11.26 -17.29
N ARG A 134 5.18 11.52 -15.97
CA ARG A 134 5.84 12.66 -15.29
C ARG A 134 7.36 12.55 -15.30
N ARG A 135 7.91 11.34 -15.25
CA ARG A 135 9.35 11.05 -15.35
C ARG A 135 9.89 11.21 -16.78
N GLY A 136 9.02 11.39 -17.77
CA GLY A 136 9.39 11.41 -19.19
C GLY A 136 9.66 10.02 -19.79
N ASP A 137 9.46 8.94 -19.02
CA ASP A 137 9.60 7.57 -19.51
C ASP A 137 8.35 7.18 -20.30
N SER A 138 8.38 7.53 -21.58
CA SER A 138 7.25 7.35 -22.49
C SER A 138 6.94 5.89 -22.77
N ALA A 139 7.97 5.05 -22.82
CA ALA A 139 7.80 3.63 -23.09
C ALA A 139 7.11 2.95 -21.90
N ALA A 140 7.60 3.20 -20.68
CA ALA A 140 6.96 2.68 -19.48
C ALA A 140 5.53 3.24 -19.31
N ALA A 141 5.32 4.54 -19.54
CA ALA A 141 4.00 5.15 -19.43
C ALA A 141 2.97 4.46 -20.33
N VAL A 142 3.29 4.26 -21.61
CA VAL A 142 2.39 3.56 -22.55
C VAL A 142 2.15 2.11 -22.13
N SER A 143 3.20 1.40 -21.69
CA SER A 143 3.08 0.01 -21.22
C SER A 143 2.13 -0.10 -20.03
N PHE A 144 2.32 0.76 -19.02
CA PHE A 144 1.47 0.76 -17.83
C PHE A 144 0.05 1.25 -18.10
N TYR A 145 -0.15 2.21 -19.00
CA TYR A 145 -1.50 2.61 -19.42
C TYR A 145 -2.25 1.43 -20.04
N ARG A 146 -1.60 0.67 -20.93
CA ARG A 146 -2.20 -0.54 -21.52
C ARG A 146 -2.49 -1.61 -20.47
N ALA A 147 -1.55 -1.85 -19.56
CA ALA A 147 -1.76 -2.78 -18.45
C ALA A 147 -2.92 -2.35 -17.54
N ALA A 148 -3.13 -1.05 -17.33
CA ALA A 148 -4.28 -0.52 -16.60
C ALA A 148 -5.61 -0.74 -17.34
N ILE A 149 -5.59 -0.54 -18.67
CA ILE A 149 -6.74 -0.74 -19.55
C ILE A 149 -7.13 -2.22 -19.62
N ASP A 150 -6.18 -3.15 -19.56
CA ASP A 150 -6.47 -4.59 -19.58
C ASP A 150 -6.58 -5.21 -18.16
N GLY A 151 -6.27 -4.41 -17.13
CA GLY A 151 -6.18 -4.84 -15.74
C GLY A 151 -7.52 -5.09 -15.04
N ARG A 152 -7.42 -5.64 -13.84
CA ARG A 152 -8.55 -5.85 -12.92
C ARG A 152 -8.88 -4.55 -12.20
N TRP A 153 -10.18 -4.28 -12.06
CA TRP A 153 -10.71 -3.13 -11.35
C TRP A 153 -11.78 -3.63 -10.39
N ASP A 154 -11.73 -3.20 -9.14
CA ASP A 154 -12.67 -3.65 -8.11
C ASP A 154 -14.09 -3.10 -8.36
N GLU A 155 -14.19 -1.84 -8.80
CA GLU A 155 -15.45 -1.17 -9.11
C GLU A 155 -15.36 -0.43 -10.45
N ASN A 156 -16.50 -0.23 -11.11
CA ASN A 156 -16.62 0.61 -12.32
C ASN A 156 -15.56 0.35 -13.42
N GLY A 157 -15.10 -0.91 -13.58
CA GLY A 157 -13.97 -1.21 -14.45
C GLY A 157 -14.14 -0.76 -15.91
N ALA A 158 -15.36 -0.76 -16.46
CA ALA A 158 -15.60 -0.21 -17.80
C ALA A 158 -15.31 1.30 -17.88
N VAL A 159 -15.65 2.06 -16.84
CA VAL A 159 -15.38 3.50 -16.72
C VAL A 159 -13.88 3.73 -16.58
N HIS A 160 -13.20 3.02 -15.68
CA HIS A 160 -11.76 3.18 -15.50
C HIS A 160 -10.93 2.80 -16.73
N ARG A 161 -11.33 1.73 -17.44
CA ARG A 161 -10.72 1.37 -18.73
C ARG A 161 -10.89 2.47 -19.77
N ARG A 162 -12.07 3.09 -19.84
CA ARG A 162 -12.34 4.23 -20.73
C ARG A 162 -11.47 5.43 -20.36
N GLU A 163 -11.40 5.78 -19.08
CA GLU A 163 -10.58 6.88 -18.56
C GLU A 163 -9.10 6.64 -18.86
N GLY A 164 -8.60 5.43 -18.64
CA GLY A 164 -7.23 5.02 -18.98
C GLY A 164 -6.93 5.18 -20.47
N ARG A 165 -7.85 4.79 -21.36
CA ARG A 165 -7.72 4.99 -22.81
C ARG A 165 -7.67 6.48 -23.19
N LEU A 166 -8.54 7.30 -22.60
CA LEU A 166 -8.57 8.75 -22.85
C LEU A 166 -7.29 9.44 -22.33
N GLU A 167 -6.78 9.04 -21.17
CA GLU A 167 -5.50 9.52 -20.65
C GLU A 167 -4.32 9.11 -21.55
N LEU A 168 -4.29 7.86 -22.00
CA LEU A 168 -3.27 7.38 -22.94
C LEU A 168 -3.33 8.17 -24.26
N ALA A 169 -4.53 8.40 -24.81
CA ALA A 169 -4.68 9.21 -26.03
C ALA A 169 -4.16 10.63 -25.83
N ARG A 170 -4.50 11.30 -24.72
CA ARG A 170 -3.96 12.62 -24.37
C ARG A 170 -2.43 12.62 -24.26
N PHE A 171 -1.88 11.61 -23.60
CA PHE A 171 -0.43 11.45 -23.45
C PHE A 171 0.25 11.29 -24.83
N LEU A 172 -0.30 10.45 -25.71
CA LEU A 172 0.23 10.23 -27.06
C LEU A 172 0.15 11.50 -27.93
N ILE A 173 -0.93 12.29 -27.83
CA ILE A 173 -1.03 13.60 -28.51
C ILE A 173 0.08 14.54 -28.03
N ALA A 174 0.32 14.61 -26.72
CA ALA A 174 1.39 15.44 -26.15
C ALA A 174 2.77 15.04 -26.69
N GLN A 175 2.98 13.73 -26.89
CA GLN A 175 4.20 13.16 -27.48
C GLN A 175 4.23 13.20 -29.02
N ARG A 176 3.28 13.88 -29.67
CA ARG A 176 3.12 13.95 -31.14
C ARG A 176 2.91 12.59 -31.82
N ASN A 177 2.61 11.54 -31.06
CA ASN A 177 2.25 10.22 -31.59
C ASN A 177 0.75 10.18 -31.97
N ASN A 178 0.41 11.02 -32.93
CA ASN A 178 -0.96 11.27 -33.38
C ASN A 178 -1.64 10.05 -34.01
N ALA A 179 -0.86 9.14 -34.61
CA ALA A 179 -1.40 7.91 -35.21
C ALA A 179 -1.93 6.97 -34.11
N ALA A 180 -1.09 6.64 -33.12
CA ALA A 180 -1.50 5.79 -32.01
C ALA A 180 -2.61 6.45 -31.17
N ALA A 181 -2.55 7.76 -30.96
CA ALA A 181 -3.62 8.49 -30.27
C ALA A 181 -4.98 8.34 -30.98
N ARG A 182 -4.99 8.42 -32.31
CA ARG A 182 -6.22 8.26 -33.12
C ARG A 182 -6.80 6.87 -32.99
N GLU A 183 -5.96 5.83 -32.97
CA GLU A 183 -6.41 4.44 -32.78
C GLU A 183 -7.15 4.27 -31.45
N GLU A 184 -6.56 4.76 -30.35
CA GLU A 184 -7.21 4.67 -29.03
C GLU A 184 -8.55 5.43 -28.99
N LEU A 185 -8.62 6.60 -29.62
CA LEU A 185 -9.84 7.40 -29.70
C LEU A 185 -10.95 6.74 -30.53
N LEU A 186 -10.60 6.04 -31.61
CA LEU A 186 -11.56 5.28 -32.41
C LEU A 186 -12.14 4.09 -31.62
N VAL A 187 -11.31 3.41 -30.83
CA VAL A 187 -11.76 2.34 -29.93
C VAL A 187 -12.75 2.89 -28.89
N VAL A 188 -12.44 4.04 -28.28
CA VAL A 188 -13.35 4.71 -27.33
C VAL A 188 -14.67 5.10 -28.02
N SER A 189 -14.62 5.73 -29.19
CA SER A 189 -15.84 6.13 -29.91
C SER A 189 -16.72 4.92 -30.27
N GLY A 190 -16.12 3.80 -30.71
CA GLY A 190 -16.83 2.58 -31.07
C GLY A 190 -17.47 1.85 -29.89
N ASN A 191 -16.85 1.90 -28.70
CA ASN A 191 -17.36 1.23 -27.50
C ASN A 191 -18.48 2.02 -26.80
N TRP A 192 -18.52 3.35 -26.95
CA TRP A 192 -19.54 4.22 -26.35
C TRP A 192 -20.23 5.15 -27.37
N PRO A 193 -20.87 4.61 -28.42
CA PRO A 193 -21.37 5.40 -29.56
C PRO A 193 -22.52 6.35 -29.21
N ARG A 194 -23.22 6.14 -28.10
CA ARG A 194 -24.39 6.93 -27.66
C ARG A 194 -24.12 7.85 -26.47
N ASP A 195 -22.90 7.84 -25.94
CA ASP A 195 -22.51 8.72 -24.83
C ASP A 195 -22.06 10.07 -25.41
N GLU A 196 -22.94 11.07 -25.38
CA GLU A 196 -22.67 12.39 -25.96
C GLU A 196 -21.45 13.08 -25.33
N SER A 197 -21.21 12.87 -24.04
CA SER A 197 -20.06 13.43 -23.33
C SER A 197 -18.76 12.82 -23.87
N VAL A 198 -18.71 11.49 -23.97
CA VAL A 198 -17.55 10.77 -24.52
C VAL A 198 -17.31 11.13 -25.99
N GLN A 199 -18.37 11.19 -26.80
CA GLN A 199 -18.22 11.56 -28.23
C GLN A 199 -17.73 13.01 -28.40
N GLY A 200 -18.19 13.94 -27.56
CA GLY A 200 -17.71 15.32 -27.56
C GLY A 200 -16.21 15.42 -27.20
N GLU A 201 -15.78 14.67 -26.20
CA GLU A 201 -14.37 14.61 -25.79
C GLU A 201 -13.49 14.00 -26.88
N VAL A 202 -13.91 12.86 -27.45
CA VAL A 202 -13.19 12.21 -28.56
C VAL A 202 -13.06 13.15 -29.76
N SER A 203 -14.15 13.83 -30.14
CA SER A 203 -14.16 14.79 -31.25
C SER A 203 -13.17 15.94 -31.01
N THR A 204 -13.12 16.45 -29.79
CA THR A 204 -12.18 17.52 -29.39
C THR A 204 -10.72 17.06 -29.50
N LEU A 205 -10.42 15.83 -29.06
CA LEU A 205 -9.07 15.26 -29.14
C LEU A 205 -8.65 14.96 -30.59
N LEU A 206 -9.55 14.45 -31.42
CA LEU A 206 -9.31 14.23 -32.84
C LEU A 206 -9.06 15.54 -33.60
N ALA A 207 -9.80 16.61 -33.26
CA ALA A 207 -9.56 17.93 -33.82
C ALA A 207 -8.17 18.47 -33.47
N LYS A 208 -7.71 18.29 -32.22
CA LYS A 208 -6.34 18.65 -31.80
C LYS A 208 -5.26 17.92 -32.61
N ILE A 209 -5.48 16.64 -32.91
CA ILE A 209 -4.58 15.87 -33.77
C ILE A 209 -4.51 16.50 -35.16
N GLY A 210 -5.66 16.78 -35.78
CA GLY A 210 -5.74 17.36 -37.12
C GLY A 210 -5.13 18.75 -37.24
N ALA A 211 -5.26 19.59 -36.21
CA ALA A 211 -4.67 20.93 -36.16
C ALA A 211 -3.15 20.94 -35.95
N SER A 212 -2.55 19.79 -35.62
CA SER A 212 -1.11 19.64 -35.36
C SER A 212 -0.32 19.02 -36.52
N GLN A 213 -0.99 18.74 -37.64
CA GLN A 213 -0.41 18.28 -38.91
C GLN A 213 -0.11 19.48 -39.82
#